data_AF-A0ABD2NN16-F1
#
_entry.id   AF-A0ABD2NN16-F1
#
_cell.length_a   1.000
_cell.length_b   1.000
_cell.length_c   1.000
_cell.angle_alpha   90.00
_cell.angle_beta   90.00
_cell.angle_gamma   90.00
#
_symmetry.space_group_name_H-M   'P 1'
#
loop_
_entity.id
_entity.type
_entity.pdbx_description
1 polymer ?
#
loop_
_entity_poly.entity_id
_entity_poly.type
_entity_poly.pdbx_seq_one_letter_code
_entity_poly.pdbx_strand_id
1 'polypeptide(L)'
;MEKSKILWITIILNLFISQSISDQQICRRSDNCQCFNNSDHYEYQCSENQKEEEEEVILHVYPDSLIKIDCSNVEVLNKQKLPSVKFEDIEKLQIRYCPLPENGLKEIVQHFGMKNLDMLSFEFGVFDDFKLETEKFINLPNVTVLRLRGNDLKSIGDNFLTIFPN
;
A
#
# COMPACT_ATOMS: atom_id res chain seq x y z
N MET A 1 45.97 -38.24 20.24
CA MET A 1 45.77 -37.54 18.96
C MET A 1 44.28 -37.30 18.67
N GLU A 2 43.45 -37.07 19.71
CA GLU A 2 41.98 -37.02 19.60
C GLU A 2 41.35 -35.72 20.11
N LYS A 3 42.04 -34.98 21.00
CA LYS A 3 41.51 -33.73 21.58
C LYS A 3 41.54 -32.53 20.64
N SER A 4 42.20 -32.65 19.48
CA SER A 4 42.35 -31.54 18.51
C SER A 4 41.18 -31.46 17.52
N LYS A 5 40.45 -32.55 17.26
CA LYS A 5 39.34 -32.55 16.29
C LYS A 5 38.03 -31.97 16.84
N ILE A 6 37.81 -32.06 18.16
CA ILE A 6 36.61 -31.55 18.82
C ILE A 6 36.60 -30.01 18.87
N LEU A 7 37.78 -29.39 18.91
CA LEU A 7 37.93 -27.92 19.00
C LEU A 7 37.55 -27.19 17.69
N TRP A 8 37.66 -27.85 16.53
CA TRP A 8 37.31 -27.24 15.25
C TRP A 8 35.80 -27.33 14.95
N ILE A 9 35.10 -28.30 15.53
CA ILE A 9 33.65 -28.49 15.30
C ILE A 9 32.84 -27.42 16.06
N THR A 10 33.31 -26.94 17.20
CA THR A 10 32.66 -25.84 17.95
C THR A 10 32.85 -24.46 17.31
N ILE A 11 33.87 -24.27 16.47
CA ILE A 11 34.10 -22.99 15.76
C ILE A 11 33.19 -22.87 14.52
N ILE A 12 32.91 -23.99 13.82
CA ILE A 12 32.04 -23.97 12.63
C ILE A 12 30.56 -23.85 13.01
N LEU A 13 30.15 -24.31 14.20
CA LEU A 13 28.76 -24.23 14.66
C LEU A 13 28.34 -22.84 15.19
N ASN A 14 29.30 -21.93 15.45
CA ASN A 14 29.02 -20.55 15.86
C ASN A 14 28.93 -19.55 14.70
N LEU A 15 29.12 -19.99 13.44
CA LEU A 15 29.00 -19.13 12.26
C LEU A 15 27.59 -19.09 11.64
N PHE A 16 26.63 -19.83 12.20
CA PHE A 16 25.22 -19.82 11.78
C PHE A 16 24.29 -19.13 12.78
N ILE A 17 24.84 -18.34 13.71
CA ILE A 17 24.02 -17.52 14.61
C ILE A 17 23.81 -16.16 13.93
N SER A 18 22.65 -16.06 13.27
CA SER A 18 21.79 -14.88 13.32
C SER A 18 22.31 -13.60 12.65
N GLN A 19 22.30 -13.59 11.31
CA GLN A 19 21.96 -12.37 10.59
C GLN A 19 20.68 -12.60 9.79
N SER A 20 19.60 -12.97 10.49
CA SER A 20 18.28 -12.47 10.09
C SER A 20 18.28 -10.99 10.42
N ILE A 21 18.93 -10.19 9.57
CA ILE A 21 18.63 -8.78 9.44
C ILE A 21 17.18 -8.81 8.96
N SER A 22 16.24 -8.74 9.91
CA SER A 22 14.92 -8.24 9.62
C SER A 22 15.22 -6.92 8.95
N ASP A 23 15.06 -6.86 7.63
CA ASP A 23 15.15 -5.65 6.85
C ASP A 23 13.97 -4.81 7.33
N GLN A 24 14.14 -4.17 8.50
CA GLN A 24 13.19 -3.21 9.02
C GLN A 24 12.97 -2.27 7.85
N GLN A 25 11.73 -2.18 7.41
CA GLN A 25 11.35 -1.40 6.25
C GLN A 25 11.56 0.06 6.64
N ILE A 26 12.81 0.53 6.55
CA ILE A 26 13.22 1.82 7.06
C ILE A 26 12.49 2.86 6.23
N CYS A 27 11.74 3.72 6.90
CA CYS A 27 11.19 4.95 6.35
C CYS A 27 12.30 5.71 5.60
N ARG A 28 12.22 5.69 4.27
CA ARG A 28 13.19 6.31 3.37
C ARG A 28 12.50 7.38 2.56
N ARG A 29 13.14 8.54 2.49
CA ARG A 29 12.70 9.61 1.58
C ARG A 29 12.65 9.05 0.14
N SER A 30 11.61 9.42 -0.59
CA SER A 30 11.49 9.13 -2.03
C SER A 30 11.44 10.43 -2.81
N ASP A 31 11.52 10.36 -4.14
CA ASP A 31 11.70 11.53 -5.02
C ASP A 31 10.76 12.69 -4.66
N ASN A 32 9.46 12.41 -4.52
CA ASN A 32 8.42 13.41 -4.28
C ASN A 32 7.80 13.35 -2.87
N CYS A 33 8.34 12.51 -1.98
CA CYS A 33 7.72 12.30 -0.67
C CYS A 33 8.73 12.38 0.47
N GLN A 34 8.38 13.16 1.49
CA GLN A 34 9.04 13.12 2.79
C GLN A 34 8.50 11.95 3.59
N CYS A 35 9.37 11.25 4.32
CA CYS A 35 8.96 10.14 5.15
C CYS A 35 9.23 10.47 6.62
N PHE A 36 8.22 10.24 7.46
CA PHE A 36 8.25 10.44 8.89
C PHE A 36 8.02 9.10 9.60
N ASN A 37 8.81 8.86 10.63
CA ASN A 37 8.69 7.66 11.44
C ASN A 37 7.85 7.98 12.68
N ASN A 38 6.68 7.36 12.78
CA ASN A 38 5.83 7.43 13.95
C ASN A 38 6.05 6.19 14.83
N SER A 39 5.39 6.12 16.00
CA SER A 39 5.60 5.01 16.94
C SER A 39 5.13 3.64 16.42
N ASP A 40 4.12 3.62 15.55
CA ASP A 40 3.39 2.42 15.13
C ASP A 40 3.21 2.31 13.61
N HIS A 41 3.63 3.31 12.85
CA HIS A 41 3.51 3.35 11.39
C HIS A 41 4.54 4.29 10.77
N TYR A 42 4.70 4.20 9.46
CA TYR A 42 5.42 5.19 8.65
C TYR A 42 4.43 6.12 7.95
N GLU A 43 4.79 7.39 7.82
CA GLU A 43 4.00 8.36 7.10
C GLU A 43 4.80 8.93 5.93
N TYR A 44 4.28 8.85 4.71
CA TYR A 44 4.83 9.55 3.56
C TYR A 44 3.93 10.72 3.20
N GLN A 45 4.49 11.92 3.17
CA GLN A 45 3.82 13.13 2.70
C GLN A 45 4.36 13.49 1.32
N CYS A 46 3.51 13.37 0.30
CA CYS A 46 3.84 13.60 -1.10
C CYS A 46 3.12 14.87 -1.59
N SER A 47 3.89 15.87 -2.06
CA SER A 47 3.36 17.13 -2.61
C SER A 47 4.08 17.47 -3.92
N GLU A 48 3.30 17.78 -4.97
CA GLU A 48 3.80 18.32 -6.22
C GLU A 48 3.83 19.87 -6.13
N ASN A 49 4.92 20.41 -5.57
CA ASN A 49 5.33 21.83 -5.58
C ASN A 49 4.79 22.74 -4.45
N GLN A 50 5.66 23.65 -4.00
CA GLN A 50 5.48 24.56 -2.84
C GLN A 50 4.48 25.73 -3.05
N LYS A 51 3.32 25.53 -3.69
CA LYS A 51 2.37 26.64 -4.00
C LYS A 51 1.06 26.48 -3.23
N GLU A 52 0.53 27.59 -2.72
CA GLU A 52 -0.57 27.75 -1.73
C GLU A 52 -1.86 26.89 -1.84
N GLU A 53 -2.10 26.17 -2.93
CA GLU A 53 -3.15 25.14 -3.05
C GLU A 53 -2.52 23.79 -3.40
N GLU A 54 -1.74 23.23 -2.47
CA GLU A 54 -0.97 22.01 -2.73
C GLU A 54 -1.90 20.79 -2.75
N GLU A 55 -1.81 20.03 -3.84
CA GLU A 55 -2.28 18.65 -3.86
C GLU A 55 -1.41 17.85 -2.89
N GLU A 56 -2.06 17.24 -1.90
CA GLU A 56 -1.37 16.45 -0.88
C GLU A 56 -1.86 15.02 -0.91
N VAL A 57 -0.91 14.08 -0.96
CA VAL A 57 -1.16 12.65 -0.74
C VAL A 57 -0.38 12.21 0.49
N ILE A 58 -1.11 11.76 1.50
CA ILE A 58 -0.53 11.22 2.74
C ILE A 58 -0.72 9.71 2.76
N LEU A 59 0.38 8.98 2.86
CA LEU A 59 0.40 7.52 2.98
C LEU A 59 0.76 7.13 4.41
N HIS A 60 -0.15 6.47 5.13
CA HIS A 60 0.18 5.80 6.39
C HIS A 60 0.39 4.31 6.14
N VAL A 61 1.54 3.79 6.54
CA VAL A 61 1.92 2.38 6.36
C VAL A 61 2.07 1.75 7.72
N TYR A 62 1.11 0.89 8.07
CA TYR A 62 1.17 -0.01 9.20
C TYR A 62 1.76 -1.33 8.71
N PRO A 63 2.99 -1.68 9.11
CA PRO A 63 3.69 -2.87 8.62
C PRO A 63 2.82 -4.12 8.72
N ASP A 64 2.91 -4.97 7.69
CA ASP A 64 2.25 -6.27 7.57
C ASP A 64 0.71 -6.25 7.71
N SER A 65 0.07 -5.08 7.62
CA SER A 65 -1.34 -4.93 7.97
C SER A 65 -2.10 -4.02 7.02
N LEU A 66 -1.74 -2.74 6.98
CA LEU A 66 -2.59 -1.72 6.37
C LEU A 66 -1.74 -0.64 5.70
N ILE A 67 -2.09 -0.34 4.45
CA ILE A 67 -1.77 0.94 3.82
C ILE A 67 -3.02 1.79 3.78
N LYS A 68 -2.91 3.02 4.25
CA LYS A 68 -3.94 4.05 4.16
C LYS A 68 -3.45 5.22 3.31
N ILE A 69 -4.22 5.59 2.30
CA ILE A 69 -3.98 6.74 1.42
C ILE A 69 -5.05 7.79 1.71
N ASP A 70 -4.63 8.98 2.14
CA ASP A 70 -5.51 10.15 2.24
C ASP A 70 -5.11 11.17 1.18
N CYS A 71 -6.09 11.78 0.52
CA CYS A 71 -5.87 12.83 -0.47
C CYS A 71 -6.46 14.17 0.00
N SER A 72 -5.82 15.27 -0.40
CA SER A 72 -6.32 16.64 -0.25
C SER A 72 -6.13 17.38 -1.57
N ASN A 73 -7.23 17.90 -2.13
CA ASN A 73 -7.26 18.64 -3.41
C ASN A 73 -6.71 17.87 -4.62
N VAL A 74 -6.57 16.55 -4.55
CA VAL A 74 -6.04 15.73 -5.66
C VAL A 74 -7.10 15.54 -6.73
N GLU A 75 -6.86 16.03 -7.94
CA GLU A 75 -7.78 15.82 -9.08
C GLU A 75 -7.68 14.40 -9.64
N VAL A 76 -6.46 13.89 -9.76
CA VAL A 76 -6.18 12.56 -10.32
C VAL A 76 -5.19 11.81 -9.42
N LEU A 77 -5.60 10.65 -8.91
CA LEU A 77 -4.71 9.75 -8.20
C LEU A 77 -4.02 8.81 -9.19
N ASN A 78 -2.69 8.87 -9.24
CA ASN A 78 -1.85 7.97 -10.03
C ASN A 78 -0.57 7.59 -9.26
N LYS A 79 0.19 6.63 -9.77
CA LYS A 79 1.39 6.13 -9.09
C LYS A 79 2.52 7.16 -8.95
N GLN A 80 2.56 8.19 -9.81
CA GLN A 80 3.60 9.21 -9.81
C GLN A 80 3.50 10.14 -8.58
N LYS A 81 2.29 10.26 -8.03
CA LYS A 81 2.01 10.97 -6.77
C LYS A 81 2.30 10.13 -5.51
N LEU A 82 2.71 8.87 -5.67
CA LEU A 82 2.97 7.94 -4.57
C LEU A 82 4.47 7.67 -4.41
N PRO A 83 4.95 7.33 -3.19
CA PRO A 83 6.34 7.01 -2.99
C PRO A 83 6.72 5.73 -3.76
N SER A 84 7.92 5.69 -4.32
CA SER A 84 8.45 4.52 -5.03
C SER A 84 9.01 3.48 -4.06
N VAL A 85 8.14 2.92 -3.20
CA VAL A 85 8.48 1.93 -2.16
C VAL A 85 7.61 0.69 -2.34
N LYS A 86 8.13 -0.49 -1.96
CA LYS A 86 7.41 -1.76 -2.02
C LYS A 86 6.99 -2.23 -0.62
N PHE A 87 5.76 -2.70 -0.51
CA PHE A 87 5.12 -3.25 0.69
C PHE A 87 4.41 -4.55 0.30
N GLU A 88 5.14 -5.67 0.29
CA GLU A 88 4.62 -6.92 -0.29
C GLU A 88 3.53 -7.58 0.58
N ASP A 89 3.72 -7.57 1.89
CA ASP A 89 2.91 -8.30 2.87
C ASP A 89 1.79 -7.45 3.49
N ILE A 90 1.15 -6.59 2.70
CA ILE A 90 0.01 -5.78 3.16
C ILE A 90 -1.31 -6.49 2.84
N GLU A 91 -2.14 -6.66 3.86
CA GLU A 91 -3.44 -7.30 3.75
C GLU A 91 -4.57 -6.33 3.39
N LYS A 92 -4.42 -5.05 3.73
CA LYS A 92 -5.49 -4.05 3.64
C LYS A 92 -5.03 -2.79 2.95
N LEU A 93 -5.86 -2.31 2.02
CA LEU A 93 -5.71 -1.01 1.38
C LEU A 93 -6.93 -0.16 1.70
N GLN A 94 -6.73 0.96 2.36
CA GLN A 94 -7.75 1.96 2.62
C GLN A 94 -7.42 3.24 1.84
N ILE A 95 -8.37 3.77 1.10
CA ILE A 95 -8.23 5.01 0.34
C ILE A 95 -9.33 5.95 0.79
N ARG A 96 -8.98 7.18 1.21
CA ARG A 96 -9.94 8.17 1.67
C ARG A 96 -9.77 9.52 1.01
N TYR A 97 -10.89 10.18 0.73
CA TYR A 97 -10.94 11.52 0.12
C TYR A 97 -10.24 11.63 -1.24
N CYS A 98 -9.87 10.50 -1.83
CA CYS A 98 -9.22 10.45 -3.12
C CYS A 98 -10.26 10.23 -4.24
N PRO A 99 -9.99 10.75 -5.44
CA PRO A 99 -10.65 10.25 -6.64
C PRO A 99 -10.27 8.78 -6.87
N LEU A 100 -11.06 8.07 -7.67
CA LEU A 100 -10.66 6.75 -8.16
C LEU A 100 -9.37 6.87 -8.98
N PRO A 101 -8.43 5.91 -8.86
CA PRO A 101 -7.21 5.95 -9.67
C PRO A 101 -7.53 5.87 -11.17
N GLU A 102 -6.84 6.68 -11.97
CA GLU A 102 -7.07 6.80 -13.42
C GLU A 102 -7.03 5.43 -14.12
N ASN A 103 -5.98 4.65 -13.85
CA ASN A 103 -5.78 3.31 -14.42
C ASN A 103 -6.35 2.18 -13.55
N GLY A 104 -7.24 2.51 -12.61
CA GLY A 104 -7.81 1.58 -11.66
C GLY A 104 -6.87 1.18 -10.53
N LEU A 105 -7.42 0.44 -9.56
CA LEU A 105 -6.73 0.11 -8.31
C LEU A 105 -5.57 -0.86 -8.50
N LYS A 106 -5.61 -1.68 -9.55
CA LYS A 106 -4.53 -2.61 -9.90
C LYS A 106 -3.19 -1.90 -10.03
N GLU A 107 -3.15 -0.69 -10.61
CA GLU A 107 -1.90 0.07 -10.75
C GLU A 107 -1.29 0.38 -9.38
N ILE A 108 -2.10 0.81 -8.42
CA ILE A 108 -1.67 1.12 -7.05
C ILE A 108 -1.18 -0.15 -6.34
N VAL A 109 -1.90 -1.26 -6.49
CA VAL A 109 -1.53 -2.56 -5.94
C VAL A 109 -0.18 -3.05 -6.47
N GLN A 110 0.03 -2.94 -7.79
CA GLN A 110 1.30 -3.31 -8.43
C GLN A 110 2.44 -2.34 -8.10
N HIS A 111 2.12 -1.04 -7.96
CA HIS A 111 3.07 0.00 -7.58
C HIS A 111 3.69 -0.30 -6.23
N PHE A 112 2.88 -0.68 -5.24
CA PHE A 112 3.39 -1.11 -3.93
C PHE A 112 3.83 -2.58 -3.91
N GLY A 113 3.51 -3.38 -4.92
CA GLY A 113 3.89 -4.79 -4.98
C GLY A 113 3.15 -5.67 -3.96
N MET A 114 1.95 -5.26 -3.54
CA MET A 114 1.15 -5.99 -2.57
C MET A 114 0.72 -7.34 -3.14
N LYS A 115 1.04 -8.44 -2.44
CA LYS A 115 0.72 -9.81 -2.88
C LYS A 115 -0.49 -10.39 -2.14
N ASN A 116 -0.70 -9.96 -0.90
CA ASN A 116 -1.68 -10.55 0.03
C ASN A 116 -2.89 -9.64 0.29
N LEU A 117 -3.18 -8.71 -0.62
CA LEU A 117 -4.30 -7.78 -0.44
C LEU A 117 -5.64 -8.53 -0.43
N ASP A 118 -6.29 -8.53 0.72
CA ASP A 118 -7.58 -9.17 1.01
C ASP A 118 -8.71 -8.14 1.11
N MET A 119 -8.43 -6.98 1.71
CA MET A 119 -9.44 -5.96 1.96
C MET A 119 -9.13 -4.67 1.21
N LEU A 120 -10.12 -4.17 0.50
CA LEU A 120 -10.10 -2.84 -0.10
C LEU A 120 -11.21 -1.97 0.50
N SER A 121 -10.85 -0.82 1.04
CA SER A 121 -11.79 0.17 1.56
C SER A 121 -11.65 1.48 0.80
N PHE A 122 -12.76 1.99 0.28
CA PHE A 122 -12.83 3.29 -0.38
C PHE A 122 -13.83 4.17 0.37
N GLU A 123 -13.33 5.24 1.00
CA GLU A 123 -14.09 6.04 1.95
C GLU A 123 -14.11 7.52 1.57
N PHE A 124 -15.27 8.15 1.59
CA PHE A 124 -15.43 9.56 1.24
C PHE A 124 -14.81 9.90 -0.13
N GLY A 125 -14.86 8.94 -1.03
CA GLY A 125 -14.38 9.08 -2.40
C GLY A 125 -15.35 9.92 -3.23
N VAL A 126 -14.79 10.66 -4.18
CA VAL A 126 -15.56 11.33 -5.24
C VAL A 126 -15.56 10.41 -6.45
N PHE A 127 -16.75 10.04 -6.92
CA PHE A 127 -16.91 9.16 -8.08
C PHE A 127 -17.38 9.98 -9.28
N ASP A 128 -16.69 9.85 -10.39
CA ASP A 128 -17.14 10.42 -11.66
C ASP A 128 -18.55 9.88 -11.97
N ASP A 129 -19.45 10.80 -12.34
CA ASP A 129 -20.86 10.54 -12.60
C ASP A 129 -21.61 9.77 -11.48
N PHE A 130 -21.08 9.77 -10.25
CA PHE A 130 -21.62 9.01 -9.12
C PHE A 130 -21.74 7.51 -9.41
N LYS A 131 -20.86 6.95 -10.25
CA LYS A 131 -20.92 5.55 -10.69
C LYS A 131 -19.63 4.79 -10.39
N LEU A 132 -19.80 3.54 -9.95
CA LEU A 132 -18.70 2.61 -9.74
C LEU A 132 -18.48 1.80 -11.00
N GLU A 133 -17.41 2.09 -11.72
CA GLU A 133 -17.02 1.36 -12.93
C GLU A 133 -16.30 0.06 -12.57
N THR A 134 -16.81 -1.06 -13.08
CA THR A 134 -16.24 -2.39 -12.83
C THR A 134 -14.79 -2.49 -13.29
N GLU A 135 -14.41 -1.84 -14.40
CA GLU A 135 -13.03 -1.85 -14.91
C GLU A 135 -11.98 -1.37 -13.91
N LYS A 136 -12.34 -0.46 -12.99
CA LYS A 136 -11.41 0.10 -12.00
C LYS A 136 -10.98 -0.91 -10.93
N PHE A 137 -11.66 -2.05 -10.83
CA PHE A 137 -11.47 -3.08 -9.80
C PHE A 137 -11.02 -4.43 -10.38
N ILE A 138 -10.82 -4.54 -11.70
CA ILE A 138 -10.42 -5.81 -12.35
C ILE A 138 -8.98 -6.21 -11.97
N ASN A 139 -8.73 -7.52 -11.89
CA ASN A 139 -7.44 -8.15 -11.57
C ASN A 139 -6.99 -7.91 -10.12
N LEU A 140 -7.93 -7.93 -9.18
CA LEU A 140 -7.67 -7.98 -7.74
C LEU A 140 -8.12 -9.35 -7.18
N PRO A 141 -7.52 -10.47 -7.64
CA PRO A 141 -8.08 -11.81 -7.45
C PRO A 141 -8.11 -12.28 -5.99
N ASN A 142 -7.35 -11.64 -5.10
CA ASN A 142 -7.26 -12.01 -3.69
C ASN A 142 -8.17 -11.15 -2.79
N VAL A 143 -8.80 -10.09 -3.33
CA VAL A 143 -9.66 -9.22 -2.54
C VAL A 143 -10.98 -9.92 -2.27
N THR A 144 -11.24 -10.26 -1.01
CA THR A 144 -12.51 -10.88 -0.59
C THR A 144 -13.44 -9.88 0.07
N VAL A 145 -12.91 -8.77 0.58
CA VAL A 145 -13.70 -7.72 1.22
C VAL A 145 -13.55 -6.40 0.49
N LEU A 146 -14.66 -5.91 -0.06
CA LEU A 146 -14.78 -4.54 -0.52
C LEU A 146 -15.66 -3.73 0.43
N ARG A 147 -15.15 -2.61 0.93
CA ARG A 147 -15.89 -1.64 1.73
C ARG A 147 -15.99 -0.31 0.99
N LEU A 148 -17.21 0.17 0.82
CA LEU A 148 -17.51 1.49 0.26
C LEU A 148 -18.26 2.28 1.33
N ARG A 149 -17.72 3.41 1.79
CA ARG A 149 -18.31 4.16 2.91
C ARG A 149 -18.29 5.66 2.68
N GLY A 150 -19.40 6.33 2.94
CA GLY A 150 -19.44 7.80 2.92
C GLY A 150 -19.20 8.40 1.54
N ASN A 151 -19.46 7.62 0.49
CA ASN A 151 -19.29 8.00 -0.90
C ASN A 151 -20.61 8.58 -1.45
N ASP A 152 -20.52 9.32 -2.54
CA ASP A 152 -21.66 9.91 -3.25
C ASP A 152 -22.29 8.96 -4.31
N LEU A 153 -21.89 7.69 -4.26
CA LEU A 153 -22.26 6.65 -5.21
C LEU A 153 -23.78 6.49 -5.36
N LYS A 154 -24.27 6.59 -6.60
CA LYS A 154 -25.69 6.39 -6.98
C LYS A 154 -25.94 5.10 -7.73
N SER A 155 -24.94 4.59 -8.44
CA SER A 155 -25.07 3.37 -9.22
C SER A 155 -23.79 2.55 -9.22
N ILE A 156 -23.93 1.24 -9.28
CA ILE A 156 -22.83 0.29 -9.43
C ILE A 156 -22.95 -0.33 -10.81
N GLY A 157 -21.82 -0.49 -11.52
CA GLY A 157 -21.79 -1.12 -12.82
C GLY A 157 -22.37 -2.54 -12.82
N ASP A 158 -22.90 -2.95 -13.96
CA ASP A 158 -23.37 -4.32 -14.14
C ASP A 158 -22.21 -5.31 -13.89
N ASN A 159 -22.53 -6.46 -13.30
CA ASN A 159 -21.57 -7.52 -12.98
C ASN A 159 -20.43 -7.09 -12.04
N PHE A 160 -20.56 -5.97 -11.33
CA PHE A 160 -19.52 -5.50 -10.41
C PHE A 160 -19.12 -6.53 -9.33
N LEU A 161 -20.06 -7.35 -8.87
CA LEU A 161 -19.77 -8.39 -7.87
C LEU A 161 -19.14 -9.65 -8.47
N THR A 162 -19.15 -9.84 -9.79
CA THR A 162 -18.65 -11.07 -10.42
C THR A 162 -17.12 -11.08 -10.59
N ILE A 163 -16.47 -9.94 -10.39
CA ILE A 163 -15.01 -9.81 -10.47
C ILE A 163 -14.27 -10.19 -9.18
N PHE A 164 -14.99 -10.32 -8.07
CA PHE A 164 -14.43 -10.76 -6.80
C PHE A 164 -14.61 -12.28 -6.64
N PRO A 165 -13.62 -12.99 -6.07
CA PRO A 165 -13.77 -14.40 -5.73
C PRO A 165 -14.95 -14.60 -4.76
N ASN A 166 -15.71 -15.68 -4.97
CA ASN A 166 -16.78 -16.10 -4.06
C ASN A 166 -16.23 -16.75 -2.79
#